data_AF-A0A442MST3-F1
#
_entry.id   AF-A0A442MST3-F1
#
_cell.length_a   1.000
_cell.length_b   1.000
_cell.length_c   1.000
_cell.angle_alpha   90.00
_cell.angle_beta   90.00
_cell.angle_gamma   90.00
#
_symmetry.space_group_name_H-M   'P 1'
#
loop_
_entity.id
_entity.type
_entity.pdbx_description
1 polymer ?
#
loop_
_entity_poly.entity_id
_entity_poly.type
_entity_poly.pdbx_seq_one_letter_code
_entity_poly.pdbx_strand_id
1 'polypeptide(L)'
;MNEANANRTVNDFGRSIARACIRDHPEQELTFPFSLLTLENYSANRPTPRLTVRDQFKVVDLSQRESGYWYEMNSEEVVDAAEGVDALPEFQCAFGYAETVDIYPTRAWIGVHEAMFRDTEALTSFVATRLVPRLFTAEDHALLSGPYGLLNMHSIANVERVSGNPGICALEACNTVEQQEATAGGMFLNPRDYWTMVRTSDAVRKLESSGVRITRTRLVPENQGIEGDFNLGTRLFEAGCATVKIGEAGNATDGGRIYRLEASFKERLVVSLPMAVVKFEMSQIGTTEEHRNVFFYYGVLIAGGALIALQDNALMLQLATATPENATSIFAIANVSLGFGTTFGKSTGGYLQNSVGPFQGIYFAAASIAALAICITLILPAER
;
A
#
# COMPACT_ATOMS: atom_id res chain seq x y z
N MET A 1 -12.40 -5.68 -28.00
CA MET A 1 -13.57 -4.81 -28.26
C MET A 1 -13.03 -3.49 -28.80
N ASN A 2 -13.44 -3.05 -30.01
CA ASN A 2 -12.80 -1.92 -30.73
C ASN A 2 -13.24 -0.54 -30.20
N GLU A 3 -12.33 0.45 -30.25
CA GLU A 3 -12.42 1.88 -29.86
C GLU A 3 -13.80 2.53 -30.13
N ALA A 4 -14.38 2.22 -31.29
CA ALA A 4 -15.67 2.75 -31.73
C ALA A 4 -16.87 2.32 -30.86
N ASN A 5 -16.84 1.14 -30.24
CA ASN A 5 -17.96 0.63 -29.44
C ASN A 5 -18.02 1.23 -28.03
N ALA A 6 -16.88 1.57 -27.46
CA ALA A 6 -16.74 2.10 -26.11
C ALA A 6 -17.18 3.57 -25.99
N ASN A 7 -16.68 4.42 -26.90
CA ASN A 7 -17.13 5.80 -27.03
C ASN A 7 -18.62 5.88 -27.40
N ARG A 8 -19.14 4.85 -28.10
CA ARG A 8 -20.55 4.73 -28.42
C ARG A 8 -21.38 4.53 -27.14
N THR A 9 -21.02 3.66 -26.21
CA THR A 9 -21.83 3.42 -25.00
C THR A 9 -21.93 4.63 -24.07
N VAL A 10 -20.83 5.37 -23.85
CA VAL A 10 -20.85 6.56 -22.99
C VAL A 10 -21.62 7.70 -23.65
N ASN A 11 -21.44 7.89 -24.96
CA ASN A 11 -22.23 8.87 -25.70
C ASN A 11 -23.70 8.47 -25.78
N ASP A 12 -24.02 7.18 -25.88
CA ASP A 12 -25.39 6.67 -25.87
C ASP A 12 -26.04 6.87 -24.50
N PHE A 13 -25.28 6.71 -23.41
CA PHE A 13 -25.74 7.07 -22.07
C PHE A 13 -26.00 8.57 -21.93
N GLY A 14 -25.02 9.41 -22.29
CA GLY A 14 -25.18 10.86 -22.27
C GLY A 14 -26.35 11.33 -23.13
N ARG A 15 -26.55 10.70 -24.29
CA ARG A 15 -27.67 10.94 -25.19
C ARG A 15 -29.00 10.47 -24.62
N SER A 16 -29.02 9.35 -23.91
CA SER A 16 -30.22 8.84 -23.24
C SER A 16 -30.66 9.79 -22.13
N ILE A 17 -29.71 10.28 -21.33
CA ILE A 17 -30.00 11.32 -20.32
C ILE A 17 -30.50 12.59 -21.01
N ALA A 18 -29.76 13.11 -22.00
CA ALA A 18 -30.11 14.35 -22.66
C ALA A 18 -31.51 14.29 -23.29
N ARG A 19 -31.85 13.20 -23.98
CA ARG A 19 -33.18 12.98 -24.56
C ARG A 19 -34.27 12.94 -23.49
N ALA A 20 -34.04 12.25 -22.39
CA ALA A 20 -35.02 12.16 -21.31
C ALA A 20 -35.22 13.52 -20.62
N CYS A 21 -34.14 14.28 -20.40
CA CYS A 21 -34.21 15.65 -19.86
C CYS A 21 -35.05 16.58 -20.73
N ILE A 22 -34.91 16.46 -22.06
CA ILE A 22 -35.62 17.30 -23.03
C ILE A 22 -37.09 16.91 -23.15
N ARG A 23 -37.39 15.60 -23.06
CA ARG A 23 -38.75 15.07 -23.25
C ARG A 23 -39.65 15.32 -22.03
N ASP A 24 -39.14 15.09 -20.82
CA ASP A 24 -39.99 14.85 -19.64
C ASP A 24 -40.02 16.00 -18.62
N HIS A 25 -39.46 17.17 -18.95
CA HIS A 25 -39.29 18.34 -18.07
C HIS A 25 -38.37 18.10 -16.85
N PRO A 26 -37.72 19.15 -16.29
CA PRO A 26 -36.56 19.01 -15.41
C PRO A 26 -36.87 18.70 -13.92
N GLU A 27 -38.07 18.21 -13.59
CA GLU A 27 -38.47 17.87 -12.20
C GLU A 27 -38.85 16.39 -12.05
N GLN A 28 -38.05 15.48 -12.62
CA GLN A 28 -38.32 14.04 -12.56
C GLN A 28 -37.10 13.21 -12.14
N GLU A 29 -37.39 12.08 -11.49
CA GLU A 29 -36.47 10.97 -11.30
C GLU A 29 -36.66 9.98 -12.46
N LEU A 30 -35.58 9.74 -13.18
CA LEU A 30 -35.52 8.85 -14.33
C LEU A 30 -34.65 7.65 -13.97
N THR A 31 -35.21 6.44 -14.05
CA THR A 31 -34.44 5.20 -13.84
C THR A 31 -33.99 4.66 -15.17
N PHE A 32 -32.72 4.32 -15.29
CA PHE A 32 -32.13 3.74 -16.48
C PHE A 32 -31.60 2.33 -16.19
N PRO A 33 -31.92 1.34 -17.04
CA PRO A 33 -31.49 -0.04 -16.88
C PRO A 33 -30.07 -0.23 -17.44
N PHE A 34 -29.08 0.47 -16.90
CA PHE A 34 -27.68 0.19 -17.21
C PHE A 34 -26.85 0.16 -15.92
N SER A 35 -25.82 -0.68 -15.95
CA SER A 35 -24.78 -0.79 -14.92
C SER A 35 -23.55 0.04 -15.32
N LEU A 36 -22.75 0.50 -14.36
CA LEU A 36 -21.44 1.08 -14.65
C LEU A 36 -20.49 0.11 -15.35
N LEU A 37 -20.70 -1.21 -15.25
CA LEU A 37 -20.03 -2.24 -16.07
C LEU A 37 -20.11 -1.91 -17.56
N THR A 38 -21.23 -1.36 -18.02
CA THR A 38 -21.40 -0.98 -19.43
C THR A 38 -20.65 0.31 -19.80
N LEU A 39 -20.31 1.14 -18.81
CA LEU A 39 -19.58 2.40 -18.96
C LEU A 39 -18.05 2.26 -18.76
N GLU A 40 -17.56 1.11 -18.29
CA GLU A 40 -16.13 0.80 -18.00
C GLU A 40 -15.18 1.10 -19.16
N ASN A 41 -15.67 1.14 -20.40
CA ASN A 41 -14.83 1.43 -21.56
C ASN A 41 -14.52 2.91 -21.79
N TYR A 42 -14.99 3.83 -20.93
CA TYR A 42 -14.61 5.25 -20.99
C TYR A 42 -13.11 5.47 -20.75
N SER A 43 -12.46 4.63 -19.92
CA SER A 43 -11.02 4.73 -19.60
C SER A 43 -10.13 3.91 -20.57
N ALA A 44 -10.68 2.86 -21.19
CA ALA A 44 -9.98 1.87 -22.01
C ALA A 44 -9.37 2.38 -23.33
N ASN A 45 -9.68 3.61 -23.74
CA ASN A 45 -9.29 4.16 -25.05
C ASN A 45 -8.19 5.24 -25.00
N ARG A 46 -7.53 5.41 -23.85
CA ARG A 46 -6.28 6.18 -23.78
C ARG A 46 -5.12 5.26 -24.20
N PRO A 47 -4.02 5.78 -24.80
CA PRO A 47 -2.85 4.99 -25.18
C PRO A 47 -2.30 4.12 -24.04
N THR A 48 -2.60 4.52 -22.79
CA THR A 48 -2.51 3.71 -21.58
C THR A 48 -3.79 3.94 -20.76
N PRO A 49 -4.78 3.03 -20.80
CA PRO A 49 -5.94 3.12 -19.94
C PRO A 49 -5.49 3.21 -18.49
N ARG A 50 -6.03 4.17 -17.74
CA ARG A 50 -5.85 4.10 -16.29
C ARG A 50 -6.82 3.03 -15.80
N LEU A 51 -6.27 1.96 -15.24
CA LEU A 51 -7.06 1.02 -14.45
C LEU A 51 -7.82 1.81 -13.40
N THR A 52 -9.14 1.62 -13.34
CA THR A 52 -10.00 2.15 -12.30
C THR A 52 -9.85 1.31 -11.03
N VAL A 53 -10.43 1.77 -9.93
CA VAL A 53 -10.46 0.93 -8.72
C VAL A 53 -11.32 -0.31 -8.96
N ARG A 54 -12.45 -0.12 -9.64
CA ARG A 54 -13.41 -1.17 -9.98
C ARG A 54 -12.80 -2.32 -10.80
N ASP A 55 -11.91 -2.03 -11.74
CA ASP A 55 -11.28 -3.03 -12.62
C ASP A 55 -10.49 -4.12 -11.87
N GLN A 56 -10.18 -3.89 -10.59
CA GLN A 56 -9.50 -4.85 -9.74
C GLN A 56 -10.46 -5.90 -9.16
N PHE A 57 -11.75 -5.62 -9.10
CA PHE A 57 -12.74 -6.43 -8.38
C PHE A 57 -13.57 -7.30 -9.31
N LYS A 58 -13.98 -8.47 -8.79
CA LYS A 58 -15.03 -9.26 -9.40
C LYS A 58 -16.39 -8.65 -9.05
N VAL A 59 -17.15 -8.30 -10.09
CA VAL A 59 -18.49 -7.71 -9.95
C VAL A 59 -19.57 -8.78 -9.95
N VAL A 60 -20.56 -8.61 -9.06
CA VAL A 60 -21.79 -9.40 -8.97
C VAL A 60 -22.98 -8.49 -9.19
N ASP A 61 -23.72 -8.73 -10.29
CA ASP A 61 -24.94 -8.00 -10.62
C ASP A 61 -26.16 -8.62 -9.90
N LEU A 62 -26.67 -7.90 -8.90
CA LEU A 62 -27.84 -8.31 -8.12
C LEU A 62 -29.16 -8.18 -8.89
N SER A 63 -29.18 -7.50 -10.04
CA SER A 63 -30.40 -7.45 -10.89
C SER A 63 -30.74 -8.82 -11.49
N GLN A 64 -29.74 -9.68 -11.64
CA GLN A 64 -29.89 -11.02 -12.23
C GLN A 64 -30.12 -12.10 -11.17
N ARG A 65 -29.70 -11.87 -9.93
CA ARG A 65 -29.74 -12.87 -8.87
C ARG A 65 -29.65 -12.22 -7.49
N GLU A 66 -30.63 -12.50 -6.62
CA GLU A 66 -30.45 -12.30 -5.18
C GLU A 66 -29.44 -13.33 -4.68
N SER A 67 -28.30 -12.85 -4.18
CA SER A 67 -27.26 -13.73 -3.65
C SER A 67 -26.82 -13.27 -2.28
N GLY A 68 -27.02 -14.13 -1.30
CA GLY A 68 -26.19 -14.12 -0.10
C GLY A 68 -24.75 -14.48 -0.44
N TYR A 69 -23.85 -14.27 0.51
CA TYR A 69 -22.43 -14.57 0.35
C TYR A 69 -21.85 -15.21 1.60
N TRP A 70 -20.84 -16.03 1.35
CA TRP A 70 -19.99 -16.60 2.40
C TRP A 70 -18.76 -15.73 2.58
N TYR A 71 -18.27 -15.65 3.81
CA TYR A 71 -17.05 -14.94 4.16
C TYR A 71 -16.31 -15.67 5.28
N GLU A 72 -15.00 -15.48 5.33
CA GLU A 72 -14.17 -15.98 6.41
C GLU A 72 -14.26 -15.05 7.62
N MET A 73 -14.45 -15.65 8.78
CA MET A 73 -14.48 -14.98 10.06
C MET A 73 -13.08 -15.00 10.68
N ASN A 74 -12.67 -13.87 11.24
CA ASN A 74 -11.54 -13.82 12.15
C ASN A 74 -12.00 -14.43 13.49
N SER A 75 -11.97 -15.76 13.59
CA SER A 75 -12.39 -16.52 14.77
C SER A 75 -11.18 -17.07 15.51
N GLU A 76 -11.20 -17.01 16.84
CA GLU A 76 -10.26 -17.74 17.70
C GLU A 76 -10.65 -19.22 17.84
N GLU A 77 -11.89 -19.59 17.50
CA GLU A 77 -12.31 -20.99 17.42
C GLU A 77 -11.75 -21.63 16.16
N VAL A 78 -10.58 -22.22 16.34
CA VAL A 78 -9.88 -23.07 15.38
C VAL A 78 -10.65 -24.38 15.22
N VAL A 79 -11.08 -24.67 13.99
CA VAL A 79 -11.43 -26.03 13.60
C VAL A 79 -10.22 -26.60 12.88
N ASP A 80 -9.57 -27.62 13.44
CA ASP A 80 -8.46 -28.30 12.77
C ASP A 80 -8.95 -28.90 11.44
N ALA A 81 -8.57 -28.27 10.32
CA ALA A 81 -9.07 -28.63 9.01
C ALA A 81 -8.37 -29.86 8.39
N ALA A 82 -7.23 -30.30 8.94
CA ALA A 82 -6.47 -31.43 8.40
C ALA A 82 -5.68 -32.20 9.47
N GLU A 83 -5.71 -33.53 9.40
CA GLU A 83 -4.86 -34.40 10.23
C GLU A 83 -3.41 -34.41 9.72
N GLY A 84 -2.45 -34.27 10.65
CA GLY A 84 -1.02 -34.49 10.36
C GLY A 84 -0.29 -33.33 9.66
N VAL A 85 -0.88 -32.15 9.60
CA VAL A 85 -0.24 -30.92 9.14
C VAL A 85 0.02 -30.03 10.36
N ASP A 86 1.25 -29.51 10.51
CA ASP A 86 1.49 -28.43 11.48
C ASP A 86 0.54 -27.29 11.11
N ALA A 87 -0.35 -26.88 12.03
CA ALA A 87 -1.50 -26.05 11.70
C ALA A 87 -1.07 -24.67 11.16
N LEU A 88 -1.00 -24.56 9.83
CA LEU A 88 -0.84 -23.29 9.15
C LEU A 88 -2.14 -22.48 9.29
N PRO A 89 -2.08 -21.14 9.31
CA PRO A 89 -3.24 -20.28 9.57
C PRO A 89 -4.46 -20.55 8.67
N GLU A 90 -4.23 -20.95 7.42
CA GLU A 90 -5.26 -21.34 6.44
C GLU A 90 -6.10 -22.56 6.85
N PHE A 91 -5.60 -23.40 7.75
CA PHE A 91 -6.30 -24.57 8.27
C PHE A 91 -7.15 -24.25 9.51
N GLN A 92 -7.20 -22.99 9.92
CA GLN A 92 -7.86 -22.53 11.16
C GLN A 92 -8.90 -21.44 10.88
N CYS A 93 -9.82 -21.71 9.93
CA CYS A 93 -10.78 -20.73 9.46
C CYS A 93 -12.22 -21.09 9.85
N ALA A 94 -12.97 -20.10 10.34
CA ALA A 94 -14.42 -20.20 10.49
C ALA A 94 -15.12 -19.44 9.36
N PHE A 95 -16.30 -19.91 8.94
CA PHE A 95 -17.06 -19.28 7.85
C PHE A 95 -18.40 -18.75 8.32
N GLY A 96 -18.72 -17.53 7.89
CA GLY A 96 -20.01 -16.89 8.03
C GLY A 96 -20.81 -16.90 6.74
N TYR A 97 -22.13 -16.80 6.85
CA TYR A 97 -23.03 -16.57 5.74
C TYR A 97 -23.90 -15.34 6.01
N ALA A 98 -23.97 -14.44 5.03
CA ALA A 98 -24.91 -13.33 5.02
C ALA A 98 -25.96 -13.58 3.93
N GLU A 99 -27.23 -13.61 4.32
CA GLU A 99 -28.36 -13.88 3.42
C GLU A 99 -28.60 -12.74 2.42
N THR A 100 -28.37 -11.50 2.85
CA THR A 100 -28.56 -10.29 2.04
C THR A 100 -27.31 -9.41 2.04
N VAL A 101 -27.17 -8.61 0.98
CA VAL A 101 -26.12 -7.59 0.86
C VAL A 101 -26.76 -6.21 0.90
N ASP A 102 -26.43 -5.43 1.92
CA ASP A 102 -26.82 -4.03 1.97
C ASP A 102 -26.01 -3.22 0.95
N ILE A 103 -26.69 -2.72 -0.07
CA ILE A 103 -26.12 -1.86 -1.12
C ILE A 103 -26.44 -0.39 -0.85
N TYR A 104 -25.45 0.47 -1.03
CA TYR A 104 -25.56 1.90 -0.73
C TYR A 104 -25.44 2.74 -2.00
N PRO A 105 -26.12 3.91 -2.06
CA PRO A 105 -26.07 4.75 -3.24
C PRO A 105 -24.74 5.52 -3.33
N THR A 106 -24.03 5.34 -4.44
CA THR A 106 -22.96 6.24 -4.89
C THR A 106 -23.57 7.31 -5.79
N ARG A 107 -23.33 8.59 -5.48
CA ARG A 107 -23.99 9.72 -6.16
C ARG A 107 -22.98 10.75 -6.66
N ALA A 108 -23.22 11.30 -7.83
CA ALA A 108 -22.51 12.47 -8.34
C ALA A 108 -23.46 13.41 -9.09
N TRP A 109 -23.15 14.70 -9.11
CA TRP A 109 -23.98 15.67 -9.80
C TRP A 109 -23.18 16.77 -10.52
N ILE A 110 -23.83 17.38 -11.50
CA ILE A 110 -23.36 18.57 -12.21
C ILE A 110 -24.48 19.61 -12.27
N GLY A 111 -24.11 20.88 -12.31
CA GLY A 111 -25.02 21.97 -12.66
C GLY A 111 -25.07 22.14 -14.18
N VAL A 112 -26.27 22.27 -14.72
CA VAL A 112 -26.55 22.43 -16.15
C VAL A 112 -27.40 23.68 -16.34
N HIS A 113 -26.97 24.57 -17.22
CA HIS A 113 -27.73 25.77 -17.54
C HIS A 113 -28.94 25.42 -18.41
N GLU A 114 -30.09 26.07 -18.20
CA GLU A 114 -31.34 25.74 -18.90
C GLU A 114 -31.23 25.80 -20.43
N ALA A 115 -30.39 26.70 -20.94
CA ALA A 115 -30.12 26.82 -22.38
C ALA A 115 -29.51 25.53 -22.98
N MET A 116 -28.79 24.72 -22.19
CA MET A 116 -28.21 23.46 -22.66
C MET A 116 -29.27 22.40 -22.97
N PHE A 117 -30.48 22.49 -22.39
CA PHE A 117 -31.57 21.57 -22.76
C PHE A 117 -32.09 21.82 -24.17
N ARG A 118 -31.73 22.93 -24.82
CA ARG A 118 -32.08 23.17 -26.24
C ARG A 118 -31.11 22.50 -27.21
N ASP A 119 -29.97 22.03 -26.72
CA ASP A 119 -28.91 21.42 -27.51
C ASP A 119 -28.58 20.03 -26.96
N THR A 120 -29.20 19.01 -27.55
CA THR A 120 -29.00 17.61 -27.13
C THR A 120 -27.56 17.17 -27.27
N GLU A 121 -26.83 17.64 -28.30
CA GLU A 121 -25.46 17.22 -28.56
C GLU A 121 -24.50 17.84 -27.55
N ALA A 122 -24.64 19.14 -27.28
CA ALA A 122 -23.87 19.81 -26.24
C ALA A 122 -24.14 19.20 -24.85
N LEU A 123 -25.41 18.93 -24.51
CA LEU A 123 -25.75 18.29 -23.24
C LEU A 123 -25.17 16.87 -23.13
N THR A 124 -25.26 16.08 -24.21
CA THR A 124 -24.67 14.72 -24.27
C THR A 124 -23.16 14.77 -24.00
N SER A 125 -22.45 15.65 -24.70
CA SER A 125 -21.01 15.83 -24.54
C SER A 125 -20.65 16.32 -23.12
N PHE A 126 -21.44 17.23 -22.56
CA PHE A 126 -21.23 17.74 -21.21
C PHE A 126 -21.43 16.66 -20.14
N VAL A 127 -22.47 15.83 -20.25
CA VAL A 127 -22.71 14.68 -19.38
C VAL A 127 -21.55 13.69 -19.46
N ALA A 128 -21.14 13.31 -20.68
CA ALA A 128 -20.05 12.37 -20.91
C ALA A 128 -18.70 12.87 -20.37
N THR A 129 -18.44 14.18 -20.41
CA THR A 129 -17.15 14.76 -20.00
C THR A 129 -17.11 15.24 -18.54
N ARG A 130 -18.26 15.46 -17.90
CA ARG A 130 -18.33 16.00 -16.53
C ARG A 130 -19.07 15.12 -15.54
N LEU A 131 -20.24 14.60 -15.88
CA LEU A 131 -21.01 13.79 -14.94
C LEU A 131 -20.39 12.40 -14.80
N VAL A 132 -20.09 11.73 -15.92
CA VAL A 132 -19.54 10.37 -15.92
C VAL A 132 -18.19 10.29 -15.17
N PRO A 133 -17.19 11.16 -15.42
CA PRO A 133 -15.93 11.11 -14.65
C PRO A 133 -16.10 11.43 -13.17
N ARG A 134 -17.05 12.30 -12.80
CA ARG A 134 -17.37 12.58 -11.40
C ARG A 134 -18.01 11.38 -10.73
N LEU A 135 -18.85 10.64 -11.45
CA LEU A 135 -19.46 9.41 -10.96
C LEU A 135 -18.41 8.34 -10.67
N PHE A 136 -17.45 8.12 -11.59
CA PHE A 136 -16.31 7.22 -11.33
C PHE A 136 -15.43 7.68 -10.17
N THR A 137 -15.22 8.99 -10.01
CA THR A 137 -14.47 9.50 -8.86
C THR A 137 -15.21 9.25 -7.54
N ALA A 138 -16.55 9.38 -7.54
CA ALA A 138 -17.38 9.09 -6.38
C ALA A 138 -17.39 7.58 -6.05
N GLU A 139 -17.40 6.73 -7.08
CA GLU A 139 -17.25 5.27 -6.96
C GLU A 139 -15.91 4.90 -6.34
N ASP A 140 -14.80 5.35 -6.93
CA ASP A 140 -13.45 5.10 -6.39
C ASP A 140 -13.37 5.52 -4.90
N HIS A 141 -13.99 6.66 -4.56
CA HIS A 141 -14.08 7.11 -3.17
C HIS A 141 -14.90 6.14 -2.31
N ALA A 142 -16.08 5.71 -2.75
CA ALA A 142 -16.91 4.76 -2.02
C ALA A 142 -16.19 3.42 -1.78
N LEU A 143 -15.47 2.91 -2.78
CA LEU A 143 -14.76 1.62 -2.75
C LEU A 143 -13.49 1.64 -1.89
N LEU A 144 -12.77 2.77 -1.83
CA LEU A 144 -11.50 2.86 -1.09
C LEU A 144 -11.62 3.59 0.25
N SER A 145 -12.14 4.81 0.25
CA SER A 145 -12.05 5.75 1.39
C SER A 145 -13.40 6.06 2.04
N GLY A 146 -14.50 5.56 1.48
CA GLY A 146 -15.85 5.71 2.02
C GLY A 146 -16.03 4.96 3.34
N PRO A 147 -17.14 5.16 4.06
CA PRO A 147 -17.39 4.54 5.36
C PRO A 147 -17.23 3.01 5.37
N TYR A 148 -17.40 2.38 4.21
CA TYR A 148 -17.21 0.95 4.04
C TYR A 148 -16.20 0.58 2.94
N GLY A 149 -15.32 1.52 2.58
CA GLY A 149 -14.24 1.28 1.62
C GLY A 149 -13.06 0.55 2.25
N LEU A 150 -12.20 -0.06 1.43
CA LEU A 150 -11.11 -0.95 1.87
C LEU A 150 -10.20 -0.32 2.93
N LEU A 151 -9.84 0.96 2.81
CA LEU A 151 -8.95 1.62 3.76
C LEU A 151 -9.53 1.66 5.18
N ASN A 152 -10.86 1.76 5.28
CA ASN A 152 -11.59 1.85 6.55
C ASN A 152 -12.06 0.49 7.08
N MET A 153 -11.82 -0.61 6.35
CA MET A 153 -12.19 -1.94 6.82
C MET A 153 -11.18 -2.43 7.88
N HIS A 154 -11.68 -2.71 9.08
CA HIS A 154 -10.89 -3.21 10.20
C HIS A 154 -10.48 -4.69 10.06
N SER A 155 -11.22 -5.47 9.26
CA SER A 155 -10.90 -6.87 8.99
C SER A 155 -9.62 -7.02 8.17
N ILE A 156 -9.24 -6.00 7.40
CA ILE A 156 -8.02 -6.00 6.58
C ILE A 156 -6.83 -5.65 7.47
N ALA A 157 -5.86 -6.56 7.54
CA ALA A 157 -4.64 -6.38 8.30
C ALA A 157 -3.87 -5.14 7.83
N ASN A 158 -3.32 -4.37 8.77
CA ASN A 158 -2.35 -3.34 8.48
C ASN A 158 -0.95 -3.87 8.82
N VAL A 159 -0.07 -3.88 7.84
CA VAL A 159 1.28 -4.38 7.96
C VAL A 159 2.23 -3.19 7.89
N GLU A 160 2.76 -2.80 9.05
CA GLU A 160 3.77 -1.76 9.10
C GLU A 160 5.08 -2.27 8.46
N ARG A 161 5.59 -1.56 7.45
CA ARG A 161 6.82 -1.92 6.76
C ARG A 161 7.88 -0.85 6.98
N VAL A 162 8.99 -1.28 7.60
CA VAL A 162 10.13 -0.42 7.92
C VAL A 162 11.11 -0.45 6.74
N SER A 163 10.81 0.33 5.72
CA SER A 163 11.79 0.64 4.65
C SER A 163 11.54 2.02 4.09
N GLY A 164 12.60 2.82 3.99
CA GLY A 164 12.57 4.10 3.29
C GLY A 164 12.42 3.96 1.77
N ASN A 165 12.41 2.73 1.23
CA ASN A 165 12.20 2.46 -0.19
C ASN A 165 10.79 1.91 -0.44
N PRO A 166 9.88 2.69 -1.08
CA PRO A 166 8.50 2.26 -1.34
C PRO A 166 8.42 1.00 -2.20
N GLY A 167 9.42 0.74 -3.05
CA GLY A 167 9.49 -0.45 -3.89
C GLY A 167 9.75 -1.73 -3.09
N ILE A 168 10.50 -1.64 -1.98
CA ILE A 168 10.72 -2.78 -1.08
C ILE A 168 9.44 -3.08 -0.31
N CYS A 169 8.80 -2.06 0.28
CA CYS A 169 7.52 -2.24 0.98
C CYS A 169 6.45 -2.88 0.10
N ALA A 170 6.36 -2.45 -1.17
CA ALA A 170 5.41 -3.01 -2.13
C ALA A 170 5.67 -4.51 -2.40
N LEU A 171 6.93 -4.92 -2.62
CA LEU A 171 7.28 -6.33 -2.84
C LEU A 171 7.05 -7.18 -1.59
N GLU A 172 7.33 -6.64 -0.41
CA GLU A 172 7.06 -7.30 0.87
C GLU A 172 5.56 -7.46 1.14
N ALA A 173 4.74 -6.49 0.73
CA ALA A 173 3.29 -6.61 0.79
C ALA A 173 2.80 -7.77 -0.08
N CYS A 174 3.30 -7.90 -1.32
CA CYS A 174 2.98 -9.05 -2.19
C CYS A 174 3.37 -10.37 -1.53
N ASN A 175 4.60 -10.47 -1.00
CA ASN A 175 5.03 -11.67 -0.28
C ASN A 175 4.11 -11.97 0.93
N THR A 176 3.60 -10.95 1.63
CA THR A 176 2.68 -11.18 2.76
C THR A 176 1.40 -11.87 2.32
N VAL A 177 0.82 -11.41 1.21
CA VAL A 177 -0.40 -12.00 0.63
C VAL A 177 -0.12 -13.43 0.16
N GLU A 178 1.03 -13.65 -0.48
CA GLU A 178 1.43 -15.00 -0.95
C GLU A 178 1.70 -16.00 0.18
N GLN A 179 2.21 -15.55 1.33
CA GLN A 179 2.36 -16.39 2.53
C GLN A 179 1.02 -16.74 3.19
N GLN A 180 -0.10 -16.20 2.70
CA GLN A 180 -1.46 -16.44 3.19
C GLN A 180 -2.31 -17.18 2.13
N GLU A 181 -1.65 -17.98 1.28
CA GLU A 181 -2.24 -18.77 0.19
C GLU A 181 -3.05 -17.96 -0.86
N ALA A 182 -2.88 -16.64 -0.92
CA ALA A 182 -3.50 -15.78 -1.91
C ALA A 182 -2.49 -15.36 -3.00
N THR A 183 -2.96 -15.02 -4.21
CA THR A 183 -2.06 -14.56 -5.27
C THR A 183 -2.00 -13.03 -5.30
N ALA A 184 -0.82 -12.45 -5.12
CA ALA A 184 -0.60 -11.02 -5.32
C ALA A 184 -1.04 -10.60 -6.74
N GLY A 185 -2.18 -9.90 -6.86
CA GLY A 185 -2.85 -9.69 -8.15
C GLY A 185 -3.19 -8.24 -8.45
N GLY A 186 -3.29 -7.40 -7.42
CA GLY A 186 -3.59 -5.99 -7.60
C GLY A 186 -3.07 -5.14 -6.45
N MET A 187 -2.64 -3.94 -6.81
CA MET A 187 -2.10 -2.95 -5.88
C MET A 187 -2.76 -1.59 -6.07
N PHE A 188 -3.16 -0.95 -4.97
CA PHE A 188 -3.59 0.45 -4.95
C PHE A 188 -2.48 1.31 -4.35
N LEU A 189 -2.02 2.32 -5.11
CA LEU A 189 -0.97 3.24 -4.68
C LEU A 189 -1.35 4.70 -4.90
N ASN A 190 -0.83 5.57 -4.04
CA ASN A 190 -0.79 6.99 -4.35
C ASN A 190 0.10 7.24 -5.59
N PRO A 191 -0.32 8.10 -6.55
CA PRO A 191 0.50 8.42 -7.70
C PRO A 191 1.91 8.94 -7.35
N ARG A 192 2.06 9.65 -6.23
CA ARG A 192 3.36 10.16 -5.77
C ARG A 192 4.31 9.02 -5.42
N ASP A 193 3.82 8.00 -4.73
CA ASP A 193 4.62 6.85 -4.31
C ASP A 193 4.96 5.97 -5.51
N TYR A 194 3.97 5.73 -6.39
CA TYR A 194 4.20 5.04 -7.66
C TYR A 194 5.33 5.68 -8.48
N TRP A 195 5.27 7.00 -8.73
CA TRP A 195 6.30 7.67 -9.51
C TRP A 195 7.64 7.76 -8.78
N THR A 196 7.62 7.74 -7.45
CA THR A 196 8.84 7.58 -6.65
C THR A 196 9.45 6.21 -6.91
N MET A 197 8.68 5.13 -6.84
CA MET A 197 9.13 3.76 -7.14
C MET A 197 9.71 3.64 -8.55
N VAL A 198 9.05 4.22 -9.57
CA VAL A 198 9.54 4.25 -10.97
C VAL A 198 10.91 4.92 -11.06
N ARG A 199 11.14 5.97 -10.27
CA ARG A 199 12.40 6.74 -10.29
C ARG A 199 13.52 6.06 -9.49
N THR A 200 13.19 5.44 -8.36
CA THR A 200 14.19 4.98 -7.37
C THR A 200 14.44 3.48 -7.39
N SER A 201 13.66 2.69 -8.13
CA SER A 201 13.74 1.23 -8.12
C SER A 201 13.24 0.60 -9.41
N ASP A 202 13.49 -0.70 -9.55
CA ASP A 202 12.90 -1.53 -10.62
C ASP A 202 11.60 -2.24 -10.18
N ALA A 203 11.05 -1.86 -9.02
CA ALA A 203 9.94 -2.59 -8.40
C ALA A 203 8.68 -2.59 -9.27
N VAL A 204 8.32 -1.46 -9.89
CA VAL A 204 7.13 -1.36 -10.76
C VAL A 204 7.22 -2.35 -11.91
N ARG A 205 8.35 -2.39 -12.61
CA ARG A 205 8.55 -3.32 -13.74
C ARG A 205 8.46 -4.77 -13.28
N LYS A 206 9.03 -5.11 -12.12
CA LYS A 206 8.98 -6.45 -11.54
C LYS A 206 7.55 -6.87 -11.19
N LEU A 207 6.82 -6.01 -10.47
CA LEU A 207 5.42 -6.21 -10.09
C LEU A 207 4.53 -6.42 -11.32
N GLU A 208 4.64 -5.53 -12.32
CA GLU A 208 3.85 -5.66 -13.54
C GLU A 208 4.22 -6.93 -14.32
N SER A 209 5.51 -7.31 -14.36
CA SER A 209 5.96 -8.54 -15.02
C SER A 209 5.54 -9.82 -14.30
N SER A 210 5.28 -9.76 -12.99
CA SER A 210 4.73 -10.87 -12.19
C SER A 210 3.21 -10.93 -12.23
N GLY A 211 2.55 -10.01 -12.95
CA GLY A 211 1.10 -10.00 -13.12
C GLY A 211 0.34 -9.09 -12.14
N VAL A 212 1.02 -8.35 -11.26
CA VAL A 212 0.38 -7.42 -10.33
C VAL A 212 -0.13 -6.19 -11.11
N ARG A 213 -1.43 -5.93 -11.01
CA ARG A 213 -2.06 -4.77 -11.65
C ARG A 213 -2.03 -3.57 -10.71
N ILE A 214 -1.29 -2.52 -11.07
CA ILE A 214 -1.18 -1.32 -10.22
C ILE A 214 -2.20 -0.24 -10.62
N THR A 215 -3.15 0.03 -9.73
CA THR A 215 -4.09 1.15 -9.84
C THR A 215 -3.59 2.35 -9.05
N ARG A 216 -3.46 3.50 -9.73
CA ARG A 216 -2.92 4.75 -9.15
C ARG A 216 -4.05 5.71 -8.81
N THR A 217 -4.21 6.06 -7.54
CA THR A 217 -5.30 6.94 -7.09
C THR A 217 -4.89 7.82 -5.91
N ARG A 218 -5.35 9.08 -5.91
CA ARG A 218 -5.06 10.04 -4.82
C ARG A 218 -5.86 9.74 -3.55
N LEU A 219 -6.78 8.77 -3.62
CA LEU A 219 -7.62 8.35 -2.49
C LEU A 219 -6.85 7.47 -1.50
N VAL A 220 -5.80 6.79 -1.97
CA VAL A 220 -4.83 6.15 -1.09
C VAL A 220 -3.91 7.25 -0.53
N PRO A 221 -3.79 7.38 0.80
CA PRO A 221 -2.86 8.33 1.41
C PRO A 221 -1.42 8.14 0.92
N GLU A 222 -0.63 9.21 0.91
CA GLU A 222 0.80 9.08 0.64
C GLU A 222 1.47 8.18 1.68
N ASN A 223 2.47 7.42 1.24
CA ASN A 223 3.18 6.42 2.04
C ASN A 223 2.29 5.27 2.53
N GLN A 224 1.16 5.03 1.88
CA GLN A 224 0.30 3.88 2.14
C GLN A 224 0.00 3.16 0.83
N GLY A 225 -0.34 1.88 0.96
CA GLY A 225 -0.81 1.07 -0.14
C GLY A 225 -1.77 -0.02 0.34
N ILE A 226 -2.46 -0.60 -0.63
CA ILE A 226 -3.23 -1.82 -0.42
C ILE A 226 -2.76 -2.82 -1.47
N GLU A 227 -2.43 -4.02 -1.03
CA GLU A 227 -2.08 -5.14 -1.89
C GLU A 227 -3.07 -6.28 -1.65
N GLY A 228 -3.45 -7.01 -2.69
CA GLY A 228 -4.26 -8.19 -2.49
C GLY A 228 -4.59 -8.99 -3.73
N ASP A 229 -5.08 -10.20 -3.49
CA ASP A 229 -5.85 -10.96 -4.46
C ASP A 229 -7.30 -10.47 -4.43
N PHE A 230 -7.58 -9.38 -5.15
CA PHE A 230 -8.92 -8.80 -5.14
C PHE A 230 -9.98 -9.68 -5.80
N ASN A 231 -9.59 -10.62 -6.66
CA ASN A 231 -10.51 -11.56 -7.31
C ASN A 231 -11.00 -12.65 -6.35
N LEU A 232 -10.11 -13.09 -5.44
CA LEU A 232 -10.42 -14.06 -4.39
C LEU A 232 -10.98 -13.37 -3.14
N GLY A 233 -10.28 -12.33 -2.67
CA GLY A 233 -10.48 -11.65 -1.40
C GLY A 233 -11.72 -10.79 -1.31
N THR A 234 -12.23 -10.29 -2.44
CA THR A 234 -13.30 -9.29 -2.45
C THR A 234 -14.37 -9.57 -3.48
N ARG A 235 -15.56 -8.99 -3.27
CA ARG A 235 -16.66 -8.98 -4.24
C ARG A 235 -17.33 -7.62 -4.25
N LEU A 236 -17.53 -7.08 -5.44
CA LEU A 236 -18.30 -5.84 -5.64
C LEU A 236 -19.72 -6.18 -6.09
N PHE A 237 -20.68 -6.01 -5.19
CA PHE A 237 -22.10 -6.17 -5.51
C PHE A 237 -22.66 -4.88 -6.06
N GLU A 238 -23.50 -4.95 -7.08
CA GLU A 238 -24.20 -3.79 -7.64
C GLU A 238 -25.66 -4.09 -7.96
N ALA A 239 -26.49 -3.04 -7.99
CA ALA A 239 -27.92 -3.18 -8.29
C ALA A 239 -28.25 -3.40 -9.79
N GLY A 240 -27.27 -3.26 -10.69
CA GLY A 240 -27.50 -3.36 -12.13
C GLY A 240 -28.28 -2.19 -12.76
N CYS A 241 -28.58 -1.14 -11.98
CA CYS A 241 -29.31 0.04 -12.47
C CYS A 241 -28.74 1.36 -11.95
N ALA A 242 -28.93 2.41 -12.74
CA ALA A 242 -28.60 3.77 -12.39
C ALA A 242 -29.84 4.65 -12.47
N THR A 243 -29.95 5.61 -11.55
CA THR A 243 -31.00 6.62 -11.54
C THR A 243 -30.41 7.98 -11.82
N VAL A 244 -31.19 8.83 -12.47
CA VAL A 244 -30.84 10.22 -12.73
C VAL A 244 -31.97 11.10 -12.21
N LYS A 245 -31.63 12.06 -11.37
CA LYS A 245 -32.56 13.06 -10.82
C LYS A 245 -32.22 14.41 -11.42
N ILE A 246 -33.26 15.11 -11.84
CA ILE A 246 -33.17 16.49 -12.29
C ILE A 246 -33.97 17.33 -11.30
N GLY A 247 -33.38 18.45 -10.87
CA GLY A 247 -34.08 19.42 -10.04
C GLY A 247 -33.45 20.79 -10.18
N GLU A 248 -34.23 21.84 -9.90
CA GLU A 248 -33.70 23.21 -9.91
C GLU A 248 -32.68 23.38 -8.77
N ALA A 249 -31.53 23.99 -9.09
CA ALA A 249 -30.42 24.20 -8.16
C ALA A 249 -30.17 25.68 -7.85
N GLY A 250 -30.75 26.59 -8.65
CA GLY A 250 -30.65 28.04 -8.47
C GLY A 250 -30.57 28.78 -9.80
N ASN A 251 -30.09 30.02 -9.77
CA ASN A 251 -29.96 30.88 -10.94
C ASN A 251 -28.49 31.15 -11.29
N ALA A 252 -28.23 31.26 -12.59
CA ALA A 252 -26.96 31.69 -13.16
C ALA A 252 -26.82 33.22 -13.10
N THR A 253 -25.61 33.71 -13.35
CA THR A 253 -25.28 35.14 -13.32
C THR A 253 -25.98 35.96 -14.40
N ASP A 254 -26.37 35.33 -15.50
CA ASP A 254 -27.14 35.93 -16.60
C ASP A 254 -28.66 35.87 -16.37
N GLY A 255 -29.09 35.39 -15.21
CA GLY A 255 -30.50 35.24 -14.83
C GLY A 255 -31.16 33.96 -15.34
N GLY A 256 -30.44 33.10 -16.08
CA GLY A 256 -30.96 31.80 -16.49
C GLY A 256 -31.01 30.79 -15.35
N ARG A 257 -31.84 29.75 -15.48
CA ARG A 257 -31.96 28.70 -14.44
C ARG A 257 -30.82 27.69 -14.52
N ILE A 258 -30.34 27.23 -13.37
CA ILE A 258 -29.42 26.10 -13.23
C ILE A 258 -30.18 24.91 -12.67
N TYR A 259 -30.03 23.78 -13.35
CA TYR A 259 -30.57 22.50 -12.92
C TYR A 259 -29.44 21.59 -12.44
N ARG A 260 -29.66 20.90 -11.32
CA ARG A 260 -28.82 19.81 -10.85
C ARG A 260 -29.22 18.55 -11.61
N LEU A 261 -28.28 18.00 -12.35
CA LEU A 261 -28.35 16.66 -12.90
C LEU A 261 -27.53 15.73 -12.01
N GLU A 262 -28.22 14.92 -11.20
CA GLU A 262 -27.62 13.95 -10.30
C GLU A 262 -27.75 12.55 -10.89
N ALA A 263 -26.65 11.82 -11.01
CA ALA A 263 -26.66 10.39 -11.30
C ALA A 263 -26.32 9.61 -10.03
N SER A 264 -26.99 8.46 -9.84
CA SER A 264 -26.66 7.54 -8.78
C SER A 264 -26.82 6.09 -9.21
N PHE A 265 -26.07 5.21 -8.56
CA PHE A 265 -26.19 3.76 -8.66
C PHE A 265 -25.94 3.18 -7.27
N LYS A 266 -26.29 1.92 -7.04
CA LYS A 266 -26.14 1.30 -5.72
C LYS A 266 -25.16 0.14 -5.80
N GLU A 267 -24.23 0.12 -4.86
CA GLU A 267 -23.18 -0.89 -4.80
C GLU A 267 -22.72 -1.17 -3.37
N ARG A 268 -21.96 -2.26 -3.22
CA ARG A 268 -21.27 -2.62 -1.99
C ARG A 268 -20.05 -3.47 -2.30
N LEU A 269 -18.87 -3.00 -1.90
CA LEU A 269 -17.69 -3.84 -1.82
C LEU A 269 -17.70 -4.64 -0.51
N VAL A 270 -17.43 -5.93 -0.60
CA VAL A 270 -17.33 -6.85 0.54
C VAL A 270 -15.97 -7.55 0.49
N VAL A 271 -15.35 -7.73 1.65
CA VAL A 271 -14.15 -8.57 1.81
C VAL A 271 -14.61 -9.93 2.32
N SER A 272 -14.50 -10.94 1.48
CA SER A 272 -14.87 -12.32 1.79
C SER A 272 -13.72 -13.12 2.40
N LEU A 273 -12.48 -12.79 2.04
CA LEU A 273 -11.29 -13.45 2.57
C LEU A 273 -10.28 -12.36 2.99
N PRO A 274 -10.31 -11.91 4.26
CA PRO A 274 -9.52 -10.77 4.71
C PRO A 274 -8.00 -10.98 4.57
N MET A 275 -7.51 -12.21 4.76
CA MET A 275 -6.09 -12.54 4.60
C MET A 275 -5.57 -12.33 3.16
N ALA A 276 -6.44 -12.40 2.16
CA ALA A 276 -6.05 -12.13 0.78
C ALA A 276 -5.81 -10.64 0.48
N VAL A 277 -5.96 -9.74 1.46
CA VAL A 277 -5.79 -8.29 1.30
C VAL A 277 -5.01 -7.74 2.49
N VAL A 278 -4.00 -6.91 2.21
CA VAL A 278 -3.22 -6.22 3.24
C VAL A 278 -3.15 -4.73 2.95
N LYS A 279 -3.28 -3.92 3.99
CA LYS A 279 -2.84 -2.52 3.98
C LYS A 279 -1.38 -2.50 4.39
N PHE A 280 -0.60 -1.64 3.79
CA PHE A 280 0.79 -1.47 4.19
C PHE A 280 1.16 0.00 4.25
N GLU A 281 2.01 0.32 5.23
CA GLU A 281 2.55 1.67 5.42
C GLU A 281 4.04 1.66 5.08
N MET A 282 4.44 2.66 4.31
CA MET A 282 5.82 2.91 3.94
C MET A 282 6.39 3.90 4.96
N SER A 283 7.00 3.42 6.04
CA SER A 283 7.62 4.36 6.97
C SER A 283 8.83 5.02 6.31
N GLN A 284 8.74 6.33 6.03
CA GLN A 284 9.92 7.15 5.66
C GLN A 284 10.91 7.31 6.81
N ILE A 285 10.52 6.87 8.00
CA ILE A 285 11.28 7.00 9.22
C ILE A 285 11.79 5.60 9.52
N GLY A 286 13.03 5.29 9.10
CA GLY A 286 13.87 4.48 9.98
C GLY A 286 13.79 5.19 11.32
N THR A 287 13.07 4.61 12.28
CA THR A 287 12.83 5.23 13.58
C THR A 287 14.15 5.80 14.06
N THR A 288 14.09 6.92 14.76
CA THR A 288 15.25 7.56 15.39
C THR A 288 16.08 6.61 16.27
N GLU A 289 15.67 5.35 16.46
CA GLU A 289 16.49 4.24 16.96
C GLU A 289 17.58 3.74 16.00
N GLU A 290 17.33 3.62 14.69
CA GLU A 290 18.39 3.30 13.72
C GLU A 290 19.38 4.46 13.60
N HIS A 291 18.88 5.70 13.60
CA HIS A 291 19.76 6.85 13.70
C HIS A 291 20.40 6.99 15.08
N ARG A 292 19.77 6.59 16.19
CA ARG A 292 20.46 6.51 17.48
C ARG A 292 21.57 5.49 17.42
N ASN A 293 21.38 4.32 16.82
CA ASN A 293 22.43 3.32 16.69
C ASN A 293 23.55 3.78 15.74
N VAL A 294 23.24 4.51 14.67
CA VAL A 294 24.26 5.13 13.80
C VAL A 294 24.97 6.29 14.50
N PHE A 295 24.26 7.15 15.26
CA PHE A 295 24.86 8.20 16.07
C PHE A 295 25.58 7.65 17.32
N PHE A 296 25.21 6.48 17.83
CA PHE A 296 25.94 5.75 18.87
C PHE A 296 27.18 5.11 18.26
N TYR A 297 27.09 4.55 17.05
CA TYR A 297 28.24 4.02 16.31
C TYR A 297 29.22 5.12 15.95
N TYR A 298 28.76 6.25 15.41
CA TYR A 298 29.58 7.43 15.12
C TYR A 298 30.03 8.13 16.40
N GLY A 299 29.22 8.14 17.45
CA GLY A 299 29.58 8.67 18.77
C GLY A 299 30.67 7.81 19.43
N VAL A 300 30.62 6.49 19.29
CA VAL A 300 31.65 5.54 19.75
C VAL A 300 32.86 5.53 18.83
N LEU A 301 32.71 5.77 17.52
CA LEU A 301 33.82 5.97 16.58
C LEU A 301 34.50 7.32 16.76
N ILE A 302 33.78 8.37 17.14
CA ILE A 302 34.32 9.71 17.41
C ILE A 302 34.87 9.76 18.83
N ALA A 303 34.23 9.15 19.83
CA ALA A 303 34.80 9.03 21.18
C ALA A 303 35.98 8.04 21.20
N GLY A 304 35.88 6.93 20.47
CA GLY A 304 36.97 5.98 20.26
C GLY A 304 38.07 6.57 19.38
N GLY A 305 37.73 7.35 18.36
CA GLY A 305 38.69 8.10 17.54
C GLY A 305 39.34 9.26 18.29
N ALA A 306 38.63 9.92 19.20
CA ALA A 306 39.18 10.93 20.10
C ALA A 306 40.04 10.30 21.21
N LEU A 307 39.67 9.10 21.68
CA LEU A 307 40.49 8.30 22.61
C LEU A 307 41.74 7.76 21.90
N ILE A 308 41.64 7.35 20.64
CA ILE A 308 42.77 6.96 19.77
C ILE A 308 43.63 8.18 19.43
N ALA A 309 43.06 9.37 19.21
CA ALA A 309 43.82 10.59 18.94
C ALA A 309 44.50 11.16 20.21
N LEU A 310 43.86 11.01 21.38
CA LEU A 310 44.46 11.30 22.68
C LEU A 310 45.52 10.25 23.05
N GLN A 311 45.29 8.98 22.70
CA GLN A 311 46.29 7.93 22.80
C GLN A 311 47.40 8.12 21.77
N ASP A 312 47.17 8.62 20.56
CA ASP A 312 48.22 8.84 19.55
C ASP A 312 49.22 9.88 20.03
N ASN A 313 48.82 10.89 20.82
CA ASN A 313 49.79 11.82 21.41
C ASN A 313 50.61 11.20 22.55
N ALA A 314 50.08 10.21 23.28
CA ALA A 314 50.82 9.49 24.32
C ALA A 314 51.62 8.27 23.77
N LEU A 315 51.09 7.61 22.76
CA LEU A 315 51.61 6.45 22.05
C LEU A 315 52.65 6.88 21.03
N MET A 316 52.54 8.04 20.37
CA MET A 316 53.64 8.63 19.58
C MET A 316 54.81 9.02 20.48
N LEU A 317 54.55 9.43 21.73
CA LEU A 317 55.62 9.69 22.71
C LEU A 317 56.33 8.38 23.14
N GLN A 318 55.59 7.27 23.24
CA GLN A 318 56.14 5.94 23.54
C GLN A 318 56.76 5.23 22.31
N LEU A 319 56.24 5.44 21.11
CA LEU A 319 56.78 4.92 19.84
C LEU A 319 58.04 5.67 19.42
N ALA A 320 58.14 6.96 19.71
CA ALA A 320 59.37 7.75 19.53
C ALA A 320 60.52 7.27 20.44
N THR A 321 60.21 6.48 21.48
CA THR A 321 61.19 5.92 22.43
C THR A 321 61.26 4.38 22.37
N ALA A 322 60.46 3.73 21.51
CA ALA A 322 60.42 2.28 21.38
C ALA A 322 61.55 1.78 20.47
N THR A 323 62.26 0.74 20.92
CA THR A 323 63.19 0.00 20.06
C THR A 323 62.41 -0.79 19.00
N PRO A 324 62.99 -1.07 17.82
CA PRO A 324 62.31 -1.80 16.73
C PRO A 324 61.69 -3.15 17.13
N GLU A 325 62.25 -3.80 18.16
CA GLU A 325 61.75 -5.07 18.70
C GLU A 325 60.39 -4.92 19.41
N ASN A 326 60.16 -3.80 20.11
CA ASN A 326 58.91 -3.54 20.82
C ASN A 326 57.77 -3.15 19.88
N ALA A 327 58.07 -2.41 18.81
CA ALA A 327 57.08 -2.03 17.80
C ALA A 327 56.50 -3.25 17.07
N THR A 328 57.34 -4.26 16.82
CA THR A 328 56.93 -5.51 16.16
C THR A 328 55.99 -6.34 17.05
N SER A 329 56.28 -6.41 18.36
CA SER A 329 55.44 -7.11 19.33
C SER A 329 54.07 -6.44 19.52
N ILE A 330 54.04 -5.11 19.57
CA ILE A 330 52.79 -4.34 19.64
C ILE A 330 51.92 -4.58 18.39
N PHE A 331 52.54 -4.57 17.21
CA PHE A 331 51.83 -4.82 15.95
C PHE A 331 51.33 -6.26 15.84
N ALA A 332 52.08 -7.24 16.35
CA ALA A 332 51.67 -8.65 16.38
C ALA A 332 50.47 -8.86 17.31
N ILE A 333 50.48 -8.29 18.52
CA ILE A 333 49.39 -8.41 19.50
C ILE A 333 48.10 -7.77 18.98
N ALA A 334 48.20 -6.61 18.33
CA ALA A 334 47.04 -5.94 17.72
C ALA A 334 46.39 -6.81 16.62
N ASN A 335 47.18 -7.39 15.73
CA ASN A 335 46.66 -8.23 14.63
C ASN A 335 46.05 -9.54 15.14
N VAL A 336 46.65 -10.17 16.15
CA VAL A 336 46.09 -11.38 16.79
C VAL A 336 44.76 -11.06 17.47
N SER A 337 44.66 -9.93 18.16
CA SER A 337 43.43 -9.51 18.85
C SER A 337 42.29 -9.22 17.85
N LEU A 338 42.63 -8.64 16.69
CA LEU A 338 41.69 -8.40 15.59
C LEU A 338 41.21 -9.72 14.94
N GLY A 339 42.11 -10.69 14.78
CA GLY A 339 41.79 -12.05 14.31
C GLY A 339 40.87 -12.82 15.25
N PHE A 340 41.08 -12.69 16.57
CA PHE A 340 40.20 -13.29 17.57
C PHE A 340 38.81 -12.64 17.57
N GLY A 341 38.71 -11.31 17.52
CA GLY A 341 37.42 -10.61 17.48
C GLY A 341 36.55 -11.01 16.28
N THR A 342 37.16 -11.15 15.10
CA THR A 342 36.46 -11.54 13.87
C THR A 342 36.04 -13.02 13.86
N THR A 343 36.89 -13.90 14.40
CA THR A 343 36.60 -15.35 14.48
C THR A 343 35.52 -15.65 15.52
N PHE A 344 35.60 -15.00 16.69
CA PHE A 344 34.62 -15.17 17.76
C PHE A 344 33.25 -14.64 17.34
N GLY A 345 33.20 -13.47 16.67
CA GLY A 345 31.96 -12.90 16.17
C GLY A 345 31.23 -13.77 15.14
N LYS A 346 31.97 -14.49 14.28
CA LYS A 346 31.37 -15.48 13.36
C LYS A 346 30.85 -16.73 14.07
N SER A 347 31.49 -17.15 15.17
CA SER A 347 31.09 -18.35 15.90
C SER A 347 29.89 -18.13 16.83
N THR A 348 29.75 -16.94 17.42
CA THR A 348 28.67 -16.66 18.40
C THR A 348 27.47 -15.93 17.80
N GLY A 349 27.62 -15.29 16.64
CA GLY A 349 26.52 -14.62 15.92
C GLY A 349 25.36 -15.53 15.52
N GLY A 350 25.56 -16.85 15.51
CA GLY A 350 24.49 -17.83 15.25
C GLY A 350 23.67 -18.25 16.48
N TYR A 351 24.08 -17.92 17.71
CA TYR A 351 23.49 -18.48 18.94
C TYR A 351 22.76 -17.48 19.85
N LEU A 352 22.89 -16.17 19.63
CA LEU A 352 22.29 -15.14 20.50
C LEU A 352 21.41 -14.20 19.68
N GLN A 353 20.15 -14.60 19.47
CA GLN A 353 19.17 -13.83 18.69
C GLN A 353 18.27 -12.90 19.53
N ASN A 354 18.21 -13.05 20.87
CA ASN A 354 17.17 -12.36 21.65
C ASN A 354 17.73 -11.41 22.72
N SER A 355 17.26 -10.15 22.64
CA SER A 355 17.34 -9.01 23.57
C SER A 355 18.45 -7.96 23.42
N VAL A 356 19.60 -8.23 22.80
CA VAL A 356 20.55 -7.17 22.39
C VAL A 356 21.21 -7.66 21.11
N GLY A 357 21.06 -6.94 19.99
CA GLY A 357 21.51 -7.42 18.67
C GLY A 357 22.93 -7.99 18.74
N PRO A 358 23.21 -9.16 18.10
CA PRO A 358 24.41 -9.99 18.34
C PRO A 358 25.72 -9.22 18.21
N PHE A 359 25.74 -8.17 17.40
CA PHE A 359 26.90 -7.31 17.22
C PHE A 359 27.28 -6.49 18.45
N GLN A 360 26.33 -5.94 19.22
CA GLN A 360 26.66 -5.07 20.35
C GLN A 360 27.37 -5.83 21.48
N GLY A 361 26.96 -7.08 21.75
CA GLY A 361 27.61 -7.94 22.73
C GLY A 361 29.05 -8.29 22.33
N ILE A 362 29.29 -8.56 21.05
CA ILE A 362 30.63 -8.87 20.51
C ILE A 362 31.57 -7.67 20.68
N TYR A 363 31.12 -6.46 20.35
CA TYR A 363 31.93 -5.25 20.52
C TYR A 363 32.23 -4.95 21.98
N PHE A 364 31.26 -5.14 22.88
CA PHE A 364 31.46 -4.90 24.31
C PHE A 364 32.45 -5.90 24.92
N ALA A 365 32.38 -7.17 24.52
CA ALA A 365 33.31 -8.21 24.94
C ALA A 365 34.73 -7.93 24.42
N ALA A 366 34.86 -7.58 23.13
CA ALA A 366 36.17 -7.25 22.53
C ALA A 366 36.82 -6.02 23.19
N ALA A 367 36.04 -4.96 23.44
CA ALA A 367 36.52 -3.76 24.12
C ALA A 367 36.94 -4.05 25.57
N SER A 368 36.18 -4.90 26.27
CA SER A 368 36.47 -5.29 27.65
C SER A 368 37.74 -6.15 27.75
N ILE A 369 37.96 -7.07 26.81
CA ILE A 369 39.18 -7.87 26.72
C ILE A 369 40.40 -7.00 26.41
N ALA A 370 40.27 -6.06 25.47
CA ALA A 370 41.34 -5.12 25.13
C ALA A 370 41.71 -4.21 26.33
N ALA A 371 40.71 -3.67 27.03
CA ALA A 371 40.93 -2.86 28.23
C ALA A 371 41.60 -3.68 29.35
N LEU A 372 41.18 -4.93 29.55
CA LEU A 372 41.79 -5.83 30.54
C LEU A 372 43.26 -6.14 30.18
N ALA A 373 43.57 -6.41 28.91
CA ALA A 373 44.92 -6.67 28.45
C ALA A 373 45.84 -5.47 28.70
N ILE A 374 45.36 -4.24 28.42
CA ILE A 374 46.09 -3.00 28.72
C ILE A 374 46.34 -2.88 30.23
N CYS A 375 45.32 -3.07 31.06
CA CYS A 375 45.46 -3.03 32.52
C CYS A 375 46.48 -4.06 33.03
N ILE A 376 46.48 -5.28 32.50
CA ILE A 376 47.43 -6.33 32.86
C ILE A 376 48.86 -5.92 32.48
N THR A 377 49.06 -5.36 31.28
CA THR A 377 50.39 -4.89 30.84
C THR A 377 50.92 -3.70 31.65
N LEU A 378 50.04 -2.91 32.26
CA LEU A 378 50.42 -1.80 33.14
C LEU A 378 50.77 -2.27 34.57
N ILE A 379 50.21 -3.39 35.01
CA ILE A 379 50.39 -3.92 36.37
C ILE A 379 51.57 -4.88 36.45
N LEU A 380 51.87 -5.63 35.40
CA LEU A 380 52.99 -6.57 35.41
C LEU A 380 54.32 -5.78 35.30
N PRO A 381 55.20 -5.83 36.32
CA PRO A 381 56.52 -5.23 36.22
C PRO A 381 57.30 -5.93 35.11
N ALA A 382 57.99 -5.13 34.29
CA ALA A 382 58.84 -5.64 33.22
C ALA A 382 60.01 -6.46 33.81
N GLU A 383 59.78 -7.74 34.05
CA GLU A 383 60.87 -8.70 34.18
C GLU A 383 61.49 -8.87 32.80
N ARG A 384 62.69 -8.30 32.66
CA ARG A 384 63.57 -8.44 31.48
C ARG A 384 64.15 -9.84 31.39
#